data_AF-A0A7S3C3R5-F1
#
_entry.id   AF-A0A7S3C3R5-F1
#
_cell.length_a   1.000
_cell.length_b   1.000
_cell.length_c   1.000
_cell.angle_alpha   90.00
_cell.angle_beta   90.00
_cell.angle_gamma   90.00
#
_symmetry.space_group_name_H-M   'P 1'
#
loop_
_entity.id
_entity.type
_entity.pdbx_description
1 polymer ?
#
loop_
_entity_poly.entity_id
_entity_poly.type
_entity_poly.pdbx_seq_one_letter_code
_entity_poly.pdbx_strand_id
1 'polypeptide(L)'
;ANTLWAAGTLRHPQLAGAEVLRAAERLVKSSQLAPRHLATCLWGAARAHANAPDAEDVAEPLGALVRATADAVCAEGFDKERFIACDVSNVLWSFAALRWHPGQPVVDALARAAEALAPSFSPAEASAALCALATLLPAQKPCCTARGGARALAGHLADCAAPCGLQEAANALWAMASMRMHSLPVVAALWQRVKELAGEDGRNAADFPPAALCQLYQARWALCEEGGEYIDECDAAAALLPLEAAWRGAIPVPSALQKEVVEGARALLGAECELEAQVELGGGGAAISYRADVLVRLPGADKLLLEVDGPSHFLRPSLVSPTGATALRDRLLDASTRESGYRRAALRFDAWDSTCGDVAAREALLRRALLPSPATEPPTVQRSASSLRAEAATFVPSVRRTQ
;
A
#
# COMPACT_ATOMS: atom_id res chain seq x y z
N ALA A 1 23.74 15.62 -9.09
CA ALA A 1 22.65 14.96 -9.85
C ALA A 1 23.16 13.75 -10.63
N ASN A 2 23.90 13.93 -11.74
CA ASN A 2 24.28 12.82 -12.63
C ASN A 2 25.06 11.68 -11.96
N THR A 3 25.95 11.98 -11.01
CA THR A 3 26.67 10.94 -10.24
C THR A 3 25.72 10.05 -9.43
N LEU A 4 24.74 10.65 -8.75
CA LEU A 4 23.73 9.90 -7.98
C LEU A 4 22.78 9.14 -8.90
N TRP A 5 22.41 9.75 -10.03
CA TRP A 5 21.63 9.06 -11.05
C TRP A 5 22.38 7.82 -11.56
N ALA A 6 23.67 7.94 -11.89
CA ALA A 6 24.49 6.82 -12.33
C ALA A 6 24.62 5.73 -11.25
N ALA A 7 24.80 6.13 -9.99
CA ALA A 7 24.83 5.20 -8.85
C ALA A 7 23.53 4.39 -8.73
N GLY A 8 22.37 5.05 -8.80
CA GLY A 8 21.07 4.38 -8.77
C GLY A 8 20.82 3.48 -10.00
N THR A 9 21.24 3.93 -11.19
CA THR A 9 21.05 3.20 -12.45
C THR A 9 21.92 1.94 -12.53
N LEU A 10 23.20 2.04 -12.17
CA LEU A 10 24.15 0.93 -12.25
C LEU A 10 23.95 -0.14 -11.16
N ARG A 11 23.20 0.18 -10.10
CA ARG A 11 22.90 -0.72 -8.97
C ARG A 11 24.16 -1.36 -8.35
N HIS A 12 25.29 -0.65 -8.41
CA HIS A 12 26.56 -1.16 -7.89
C HIS A 12 26.71 -0.78 -6.41
N PRO A 13 26.88 -1.73 -5.47
CA PRO A 13 26.91 -1.45 -4.02
C PRO A 13 27.95 -0.40 -3.61
N GLN A 14 29.11 -0.37 -4.28
CA GLN A 14 30.16 0.61 -4.00
C GLN A 14 29.79 2.05 -4.44
N LEU A 15 28.89 2.20 -5.41
CA LEU A 15 28.38 3.51 -5.84
C LEU A 15 27.21 3.98 -4.97
N ALA A 16 26.59 3.06 -4.22
CA ALA A 16 25.57 3.34 -3.22
C ALA A 16 26.17 3.71 -1.84
N GLY A 17 27.50 3.81 -1.74
CA GLY A 17 28.21 4.09 -0.48
C GLY A 17 27.96 5.48 0.08
N ALA A 18 28.18 5.62 1.40
CA ALA A 18 27.99 6.84 2.17
C ALA A 18 28.69 8.08 1.58
N GLU A 19 29.80 7.92 0.86
CA GLU A 19 30.54 9.02 0.25
C GLU A 19 29.76 9.80 -0.81
N VAL A 20 29.02 9.10 -1.68
CA VAL A 20 28.23 9.73 -2.76
C VAL A 20 27.05 10.50 -2.15
N LEU A 21 26.42 9.94 -1.12
CA LEU A 21 25.34 10.61 -0.39
C LEU A 21 25.85 11.81 0.41
N ARG A 22 27.01 11.71 1.07
CA ARG A 22 27.66 12.84 1.76
C ARG A 22 28.04 13.95 0.78
N ALA A 23 28.45 13.63 -0.45
CA ALA A 23 28.71 14.62 -1.48
C ALA A 23 27.42 15.34 -1.91
N ALA A 24 26.33 14.62 -2.07
CA ALA A 24 25.02 15.21 -2.36
C ALA A 24 24.52 16.08 -1.21
N GLU A 25 24.69 15.63 0.02
CA GLU A 25 24.38 16.39 1.23
C GLU A 25 25.14 17.72 1.29
N ARG A 26 26.44 17.73 0.97
CA ARG A 26 27.23 18.99 0.91
C ARG A 26 26.67 19.95 -0.13
N LEU A 27 26.30 19.45 -1.31
CA LEU A 27 25.70 20.26 -2.38
C LEU A 27 24.34 20.83 -1.96
N VAL A 28 23.51 20.01 -1.33
CA VAL A 28 22.24 20.43 -0.73
C VAL A 28 22.46 21.54 0.31
N LYS A 29 23.38 21.35 1.26
CA LYS A 29 23.71 22.32 2.32
C LYS A 29 24.26 23.64 1.78
N SER A 30 24.89 23.62 0.61
CA SER A 30 25.39 24.83 -0.06
C SER A 30 24.33 25.61 -0.86
N SER A 31 23.08 25.13 -0.92
CA SER A 31 22.00 25.71 -1.73
C SER A 31 22.31 25.86 -3.23
N GLN A 32 23.25 25.07 -3.75
CA GLN A 32 23.70 25.14 -5.15
C GLN A 32 22.87 24.28 -6.12
N LEU A 33 21.88 23.53 -5.62
CA LEU A 33 21.08 22.63 -6.44
C LEU A 33 19.73 23.27 -6.80
N ALA A 34 19.51 23.45 -8.10
CA ALA A 34 18.18 23.74 -8.63
C ALA A 34 17.18 22.61 -8.27
N PRO A 35 15.87 22.91 -8.14
CA PRO A 35 14.89 21.92 -7.70
C PRO A 35 14.84 20.61 -8.52
N ARG A 36 14.93 20.70 -9.86
CA ARG A 36 15.07 19.51 -10.75
C ARG A 36 16.29 18.62 -10.44
N HIS A 37 17.40 19.21 -9.98
CA HIS A 37 18.58 18.46 -9.59
C HIS A 37 18.38 17.76 -8.26
N LEU A 38 17.57 18.31 -7.34
CA LEU A 38 17.17 17.64 -6.09
C LEU A 38 16.33 16.41 -6.39
N ALA A 39 15.34 16.50 -7.29
CA ALA A 39 14.54 15.36 -7.72
C ALA A 39 15.41 14.20 -8.24
N THR A 40 16.34 14.51 -9.15
CA THR A 40 17.27 13.51 -9.71
C THR A 40 18.21 12.93 -8.63
N CYS A 41 18.73 13.77 -7.74
CA CYS A 41 19.57 13.32 -6.64
C CYS A 41 18.78 12.38 -5.70
N LEU A 42 17.57 12.76 -5.30
CA LEU A 42 16.75 12.00 -4.38
C LEU A 42 16.39 10.64 -4.97
N TRP A 43 16.05 10.58 -6.26
CA TRP A 43 15.80 9.32 -6.95
C TRP A 43 17.03 8.40 -6.98
N GLY A 44 18.19 8.96 -7.33
CA GLY A 44 19.44 8.20 -7.35
C GLY A 44 19.79 7.64 -5.98
N ALA A 45 19.63 8.47 -4.93
CA ALA A 45 19.85 8.09 -3.55
C ALA A 45 18.87 7.03 -3.04
N ALA A 46 17.58 7.18 -3.33
CA ALA A 46 16.53 6.24 -2.93
C ALA A 46 16.74 4.86 -3.58
N ARG A 47 17.06 4.85 -4.87
CA ARG A 47 17.35 3.63 -5.62
C ARG A 47 18.65 2.97 -5.18
N ALA A 48 19.68 3.76 -4.88
CA ALA A 48 20.93 3.25 -4.31
C ALA A 48 20.69 2.59 -2.94
N HIS A 49 19.95 3.25 -2.05
CA HIS A 49 19.59 2.72 -0.73
C HIS A 49 18.77 1.43 -0.83
N ALA A 50 17.84 1.33 -1.79
CA ALA A 50 17.08 0.11 -2.03
C ALA A 50 17.94 -1.11 -2.40
N ASN A 51 19.13 -0.90 -2.99
CA ASN A 51 20.06 -1.98 -3.34
C ASN A 51 21.05 -2.31 -2.20
N ALA A 52 21.21 -1.42 -1.21
CA ALA A 52 22.11 -1.58 -0.07
C ALA A 52 21.49 -0.96 1.20
N PRO A 53 20.40 -1.55 1.73
CA PRO A 53 19.68 -0.97 2.86
C PRO A 53 20.50 -0.93 4.16
N ASP A 54 21.47 -1.84 4.29
CA ASP A 54 22.34 -1.99 5.46
C ASP A 54 23.65 -1.18 5.37
N ALA A 55 23.78 -0.30 4.36
CA ALA A 55 24.95 0.56 4.25
C ALA A 55 25.03 1.49 5.47
N GLU A 56 26.13 1.38 6.22
CA GLU A 56 26.38 2.23 7.40
C GLU A 56 26.51 3.71 7.01
N ASP A 57 26.18 4.61 7.95
CA ASP A 57 26.30 6.08 7.82
C ASP A 57 25.53 6.78 6.68
N VAL A 58 24.52 6.13 6.09
CA VAL A 58 23.72 6.74 5.00
C VAL A 58 22.48 7.52 5.48
N ALA A 59 22.06 7.30 6.73
CA ALA A 59 20.78 7.81 7.25
C ALA A 59 20.70 9.34 7.26
N GLU A 60 21.73 10.03 7.79
CA GLU A 60 21.72 11.50 7.87
C GLU A 60 21.88 12.18 6.51
N PRO A 61 22.83 11.78 5.63
CA PRO A 61 22.92 12.34 4.28
C PRO A 61 21.63 12.17 3.46
N LEU A 62 20.98 11.00 3.57
CA LEU A 62 19.70 10.73 2.92
C LEU A 62 18.57 11.59 3.51
N GLY A 63 18.53 11.71 4.84
CA GLY A 63 17.58 12.57 5.55
C GLY A 63 17.71 14.04 5.16
N ALA A 64 18.93 14.55 4.99
CA ALA A 64 19.18 15.90 4.52
C ALA A 64 18.65 16.15 3.11
N LEU A 65 18.84 15.19 2.19
CA LEU A 65 18.34 15.27 0.82
C LEU A 65 16.80 15.21 0.77
N VAL A 66 16.20 14.35 1.59
CA VAL A 66 14.73 14.29 1.79
C VAL A 66 14.18 15.64 2.27
N ARG A 67 14.77 16.21 3.32
CA ARG A 67 14.33 17.51 3.87
C ARG A 67 14.46 18.63 2.85
N ALA A 68 15.61 18.76 2.19
CA ALA A 68 15.82 19.79 1.19
C ALA A 68 14.90 19.66 -0.03
N THR A 69 14.55 18.44 -0.43
CA THR A 69 13.60 18.21 -1.52
C THR A 69 12.18 18.60 -1.08
N ALA A 70 11.78 18.26 0.14
CA ALA A 70 10.50 18.69 0.73
C ALA A 70 10.41 20.22 0.85
N ASP A 71 11.46 20.87 1.34
CA ASP A 71 11.55 22.33 1.45
C ASP A 71 11.45 23.00 0.08
N ALA A 72 12.15 22.49 -0.93
CA ALA A 72 12.08 23.01 -2.30
C ALA A 72 10.67 22.88 -2.91
N VAL A 73 9.95 21.79 -2.60
CA VAL A 73 8.55 21.61 -3.03
C VAL A 73 7.62 22.61 -2.32
N CYS A 74 7.84 22.87 -1.03
CA CYS A 74 6.99 23.76 -0.23
C CYS A 74 7.25 25.25 -0.45
N ALA A 75 8.50 25.66 -0.62
CA ALA A 75 8.88 27.08 -0.62
C ALA A 75 8.34 27.86 -1.84
N GLU A 76 8.18 27.19 -2.98
CA GLU A 76 7.95 27.89 -4.25
C GLU A 76 6.71 27.40 -5.01
N GLY A 77 6.11 26.28 -4.58
CA GLY A 77 5.13 25.57 -5.40
C GLY A 77 5.77 24.96 -6.66
N PHE A 78 5.02 24.11 -7.37
CA PHE A 78 5.48 23.56 -8.63
C PHE A 78 5.29 24.57 -9.76
N ASP A 79 6.36 25.31 -10.07
CA ASP A 79 6.48 26.06 -11.31
C ASP A 79 6.93 25.11 -12.43
N LYS A 80 6.16 25.06 -13.54
CA LYS A 80 6.45 24.26 -14.74
C LYS A 80 7.81 24.59 -15.37
N GLU A 81 8.36 25.77 -15.09
CA GLU A 81 9.71 26.14 -15.53
C GLU A 81 10.80 25.53 -14.64
N ARG A 82 10.44 25.04 -13.44
CA ARG A 82 11.37 24.49 -12.43
C ARG A 82 11.31 22.97 -12.32
N PHE A 83 10.14 22.39 -12.56
CA PHE A 83 9.89 20.95 -12.47
C PHE A 83 9.07 20.45 -13.67
N ILE A 84 9.54 19.36 -14.29
CA ILE A 84 8.80 18.63 -15.33
C ILE A 84 8.12 17.38 -14.75
N ALA A 85 7.26 16.73 -15.54
CA ALA A 85 6.56 15.50 -15.14
C ALA A 85 7.51 14.41 -14.58
N CYS A 86 8.66 14.22 -15.23
CA CYS A 86 9.72 13.31 -14.77
C CYS A 86 10.18 13.62 -13.34
N ASP A 87 10.37 14.91 -13.01
CA ASP A 87 10.83 15.31 -11.67
C ASP A 87 9.77 15.03 -10.60
N VAL A 88 8.49 15.32 -10.89
CA VAL A 88 7.36 15.01 -9.98
C VAL A 88 7.30 13.51 -9.71
N SER A 89 7.36 12.70 -10.78
CA SER A 89 7.37 11.24 -10.68
C SER A 89 8.55 10.75 -9.83
N ASN A 90 9.76 11.25 -10.09
CA ASN A 90 10.97 10.88 -9.36
C ASN A 90 10.87 11.22 -7.87
N VAL A 91 10.37 12.41 -7.52
CA VAL A 91 10.21 12.82 -6.12
C VAL A 91 9.17 11.94 -5.40
N LEU A 92 7.99 11.76 -6.00
CA LEU A 92 6.94 10.90 -5.44
C LEU A 92 7.45 9.47 -5.24
N TRP A 93 8.03 8.87 -6.29
CA TRP A 93 8.58 7.52 -6.24
C TRP A 93 9.64 7.38 -5.15
N SER A 94 10.52 8.38 -5.00
CA SER A 94 11.58 8.32 -4.00
C SER A 94 11.05 8.34 -2.58
N PHE A 95 10.06 9.18 -2.28
CA PHE A 95 9.41 9.18 -0.97
C PHE A 95 8.73 7.84 -0.68
N ALA A 96 8.04 7.27 -1.66
CA ALA A 96 7.41 5.95 -1.51
C ALA A 96 8.45 4.84 -1.32
N ALA A 97 9.52 4.80 -2.12
CA ALA A 97 10.58 3.80 -2.06
C ALA A 97 11.34 3.84 -0.73
N LEU A 98 11.57 5.05 -0.19
CA LEU A 98 12.17 5.26 1.13
C LEU A 98 11.17 5.03 2.28
N ARG A 99 9.89 4.82 1.96
CA ARG A 99 8.77 4.83 2.91
C ARG A 99 8.80 6.06 3.80
N TRP A 100 9.14 7.22 3.24
CA TRP A 100 9.26 8.46 3.97
C TRP A 100 8.09 9.37 3.59
N HIS A 101 7.22 9.65 4.55
CA HIS A 101 6.14 10.60 4.36
C HIS A 101 6.67 12.03 4.59
N PRO A 102 6.74 12.88 3.55
CA PRO A 102 7.34 14.21 3.65
C PRO A 102 6.45 15.25 4.34
N GLY A 103 5.26 14.84 4.79
CA GLY A 103 4.22 15.71 5.34
C GLY A 103 3.14 16.03 4.31
N GLN A 104 1.92 16.25 4.79
CA GLN A 104 0.76 16.47 3.91
C GLN A 104 0.94 17.66 2.94
N PRO A 105 1.51 18.81 3.35
CA PRO A 105 1.69 19.94 2.42
C PRO A 105 2.54 19.61 1.19
N VAL A 106 3.58 18.77 1.36
CA VAL A 106 4.46 18.33 0.27
C VAL A 106 3.72 17.37 -0.65
N VAL A 107 2.98 16.41 -0.09
CA VAL A 107 2.17 15.47 -0.89
C VAL A 107 1.08 16.21 -1.67
N ASP A 108 0.43 17.20 -1.06
CA ASP A 108 -0.58 18.03 -1.72
C ASP A 108 0.02 18.85 -2.87
N ALA A 109 1.21 19.42 -2.67
CA ALA A 109 1.91 20.16 -3.71
C ALA A 109 2.30 19.26 -4.89
N LEU A 110 2.84 18.06 -4.61
CA LEU A 110 3.16 17.05 -5.63
C LEU A 110 1.92 16.56 -6.38
N ALA A 111 0.80 16.37 -5.67
CA ALA A 111 -0.45 15.95 -6.30
C ALA A 111 -1.04 17.03 -7.21
N ARG A 112 -1.02 18.31 -6.81
CA ARG A 112 -1.41 19.42 -7.70
C ARG A 112 -0.51 19.51 -8.93
N ALA A 113 0.79 19.29 -8.75
CA ALA A 113 1.74 19.27 -9.85
C ALA A 113 1.44 18.12 -10.82
N ALA A 114 1.20 16.92 -10.29
CA ALA A 114 0.80 15.75 -11.06
C ALA A 114 -0.50 16.00 -11.82
N GLU A 115 -1.49 16.66 -11.21
CA GLU A 115 -2.74 17.06 -11.87
C GLU A 115 -2.48 18.03 -13.03
N ALA A 116 -1.73 19.09 -12.80
CA ALA A 116 -1.44 20.11 -13.80
C ALA A 116 -0.57 19.59 -14.96
N LEU A 117 0.33 18.66 -14.68
CA LEU A 117 1.28 18.11 -15.65
C LEU A 117 0.83 16.78 -16.23
N ALA A 118 -0.32 16.22 -15.84
CA ALA A 118 -0.75 14.86 -16.22
C ALA A 118 -0.54 14.53 -17.71
N PRO A 119 -0.93 15.39 -18.67
CA PRO A 119 -0.74 15.13 -20.11
C PRO A 119 0.72 15.02 -20.56
N SER A 120 1.67 15.49 -19.75
CA SER A 120 3.11 15.51 -20.03
C SER A 120 3.86 14.30 -19.46
N PHE A 121 3.21 13.45 -18.66
CA PHE A 121 3.83 12.23 -18.14
C PHE A 121 3.95 11.19 -19.25
N SER A 122 5.07 10.48 -19.31
CA SER A 122 5.09 9.17 -19.96
C SER A 122 4.24 8.16 -19.16
N PRO A 123 3.80 7.04 -19.77
CA PRO A 123 3.07 5.99 -19.03
C PRO A 123 3.85 5.43 -17.83
N ALA A 124 5.17 5.30 -17.97
CA ALA A 124 6.06 4.86 -16.90
C ALA A 124 6.10 5.85 -15.74
N GLU A 125 6.19 7.15 -16.04
CA GLU A 125 6.19 8.18 -15.00
C GLU A 125 4.81 8.29 -14.32
N ALA A 126 3.72 8.23 -15.10
CA ALA A 126 2.36 8.36 -14.57
C ALA A 126 2.01 7.21 -13.62
N SER A 127 2.30 5.97 -14.04
CA SER A 127 2.06 4.79 -13.21
C SER A 127 2.92 4.76 -11.93
N ALA A 128 4.19 5.18 -12.02
CA ALA A 128 5.07 5.30 -10.86
C ALA A 128 4.60 6.37 -9.88
N ALA A 129 4.21 7.54 -10.36
CA ALA A 129 3.64 8.62 -9.55
C ALA A 129 2.33 8.19 -8.87
N LEU A 130 1.45 7.50 -9.60
CA LEU A 130 0.18 6.99 -9.08
C LEU A 130 0.40 5.93 -7.98
N CYS A 131 1.31 4.98 -8.21
CA CYS A 131 1.70 3.97 -7.21
C CYS A 131 2.36 4.59 -5.96
N ALA A 132 3.16 5.64 -6.15
CA ALA A 132 3.77 6.36 -5.05
C ALA A 132 2.74 7.12 -4.21
N LEU A 133 1.77 7.79 -4.83
CA LEU A 133 0.64 8.41 -4.13
C LEU A 133 -0.13 7.37 -3.31
N ALA A 134 -0.48 6.23 -3.91
CA ALA A 134 -1.14 5.14 -3.19
C ALA A 134 -0.33 4.60 -2.01
N THR A 135 1.01 4.57 -2.13
CA THR A 135 1.90 4.13 -1.05
C THR A 135 1.95 5.12 0.11
N LEU A 136 1.95 6.42 -0.19
CA LEU A 136 2.06 7.49 0.81
C LEU A 136 0.71 7.84 1.45
N LEU A 137 -0.41 7.47 0.82
CA LEU A 137 -1.75 7.86 1.22
C LEU A 137 -2.61 6.63 1.48
N PRO A 138 -2.59 6.07 2.71
CA PRO A 138 -3.45 4.96 3.03
C PRO A 138 -4.93 5.32 2.78
N ALA A 139 -5.68 4.37 2.23
CA ALA A 139 -7.03 4.51 1.67
C ALA A 139 -8.05 5.28 2.54
N GLN A 140 -7.85 5.28 3.86
CA GLN A 140 -8.77 5.87 4.83
C GLN A 140 -8.55 7.37 5.08
N LYS A 141 -7.43 7.96 4.62
CA LYS A 141 -7.11 9.39 4.78
C LYS A 141 -6.56 10.12 3.53
N PRO A 142 -6.93 9.84 2.27
CA PRO A 142 -6.54 10.73 1.17
C PRO A 142 -7.29 12.06 1.29
N CYS A 143 -6.55 13.17 1.33
CA CYS A 143 -7.16 14.49 1.14
C CYS A 143 -7.74 14.60 -0.29
N CYS A 144 -8.65 15.56 -0.50
CA CYS A 144 -9.26 15.79 -1.81
C CYS A 144 -8.21 16.11 -2.90
N THR A 145 -7.15 16.84 -2.55
CA THR A 145 -6.08 17.23 -3.48
C THR A 145 -5.32 16.01 -4.02
N ALA A 146 -4.92 15.10 -3.14
CA ALA A 146 -4.19 13.93 -3.56
C ALA A 146 -5.01 13.00 -4.46
N ARG A 147 -6.32 12.91 -4.20
CA ARG A 147 -7.26 12.19 -5.06
C ARG A 147 -7.43 12.87 -6.42
N GLY A 148 -7.36 14.21 -6.48
CA GLY A 148 -7.36 14.98 -7.74
C GLY A 148 -6.17 14.59 -8.62
N GLY A 149 -4.96 14.68 -8.09
CA GLY A 149 -3.74 14.26 -8.78
C GLY A 149 -3.76 12.80 -9.22
N ALA A 150 -4.18 11.88 -8.34
CA ALA A 150 -4.32 10.46 -8.68
C ALA A 150 -5.34 10.23 -9.82
N ARG A 151 -6.48 10.93 -9.81
CA ARG A 151 -7.50 10.82 -10.87
C ARG A 151 -7.01 11.38 -12.20
N ALA A 152 -6.27 12.50 -12.18
CA ALA A 152 -5.71 13.08 -13.39
C ALA A 152 -4.67 12.14 -14.04
N LEU A 153 -3.77 11.56 -13.23
CA LEU A 153 -2.81 10.55 -13.70
C LEU A 153 -3.52 9.31 -14.25
N ALA A 154 -4.56 8.83 -13.56
CA ALA A 154 -5.36 7.69 -14.02
C ALA A 154 -6.10 8.00 -15.33
N GLY A 155 -6.66 9.21 -15.48
CA GLY A 155 -7.27 9.66 -16.72
C GLY A 155 -6.28 9.71 -17.88
N HIS A 156 -5.09 10.28 -17.66
CA HIS A 156 -4.01 10.29 -18.65
C HIS A 156 -3.57 8.87 -19.05
N LEU A 157 -3.47 7.95 -18.09
CA LEU A 157 -3.19 6.53 -18.38
C LEU A 157 -4.29 5.86 -19.20
N ALA A 158 -5.54 6.34 -19.14
CA ALA A 158 -6.60 5.87 -20.03
C ALA A 158 -6.31 6.27 -21.48
N ASP A 159 -5.88 7.51 -21.69
CA ASP A 159 -5.54 8.05 -23.01
C ASP A 159 -4.27 7.40 -23.60
N CYS A 160 -3.36 6.91 -22.75
CA CYS A 160 -2.12 6.24 -23.15
C CYS A 160 -2.00 4.79 -22.64
N ALA A 161 -3.11 4.06 -22.55
CA ALA A 161 -3.10 2.66 -22.10
C ALA A 161 -2.32 1.74 -23.06
N ALA A 162 -2.42 1.95 -24.38
CA ALA A 162 -1.76 1.13 -25.40
C ALA A 162 -0.23 1.03 -25.24
N PRO A 163 0.53 2.13 -24.99
CA PRO A 163 1.97 2.04 -24.73
C PRO A 163 2.35 1.56 -23.32
N CYS A 164 1.41 1.32 -22.41
CA CYS A 164 1.76 0.77 -21.09
C CYS A 164 2.35 -0.64 -21.24
N GLY A 165 3.50 -0.86 -20.59
CA GLY A 165 3.99 -2.21 -20.34
C GLY A 165 3.27 -2.83 -19.13
N LEU A 166 3.67 -4.05 -18.80
CA LEU A 166 3.02 -4.79 -17.73
C LEU A 166 3.25 -4.15 -16.35
N GLN A 167 4.47 -3.70 -16.08
CA GLN A 167 4.80 -3.10 -14.79
C GLN A 167 4.04 -1.79 -14.59
N GLU A 168 3.86 -0.99 -15.64
CA GLU A 168 3.07 0.23 -15.59
C GLU A 168 1.59 -0.06 -15.32
N ALA A 169 1.02 -1.04 -16.02
CA ALA A 169 -0.37 -1.47 -15.80
C ALA A 169 -0.58 -2.02 -14.38
N ALA A 170 0.33 -2.87 -13.90
CA ALA A 170 0.29 -3.45 -12.55
C ALA A 170 0.38 -2.37 -11.47
N ASN A 171 1.30 -1.41 -11.61
CA ASN A 171 1.44 -0.27 -10.71
C ASN A 171 0.13 0.53 -10.65
N ALA A 172 -0.47 0.84 -11.79
CA ALA A 172 -1.69 1.63 -11.87
C ALA A 172 -2.90 0.89 -11.29
N LEU A 173 -3.10 -0.38 -11.65
CA LEU A 173 -4.19 -1.21 -11.13
C LEU A 173 -4.08 -1.40 -9.60
N TRP A 174 -2.88 -1.68 -9.09
CA TRP A 174 -2.63 -1.78 -7.65
C TRP A 174 -2.88 -0.46 -6.93
N ALA A 175 -2.45 0.66 -7.51
CA ALA A 175 -2.65 1.99 -6.92
C ALA A 175 -4.13 2.35 -6.85
N MET A 176 -4.90 2.07 -7.92
CA MET A 176 -6.33 2.30 -7.95
C MET A 176 -7.07 1.39 -6.96
N ALA A 177 -6.68 0.12 -6.86
CA ALA A 177 -7.19 -0.78 -5.82
C ALA A 177 -6.93 -0.20 -4.42
N SER A 178 -5.69 0.19 -4.13
CA SER A 178 -5.27 0.78 -2.85
C SER A 178 -6.04 2.05 -2.49
N MET A 179 -6.40 2.87 -3.48
CA MET A 179 -7.10 4.15 -3.26
C MET A 179 -8.62 4.10 -3.45
N ARG A 180 -9.21 2.90 -3.62
CA ARG A 180 -10.66 2.70 -3.92
C ARG A 180 -11.12 3.44 -5.17
N MET A 181 -10.32 3.35 -6.22
CA MET A 181 -10.58 3.94 -7.54
C MET A 181 -10.80 2.84 -8.61
N HIS A 182 -11.19 1.64 -8.18
CA HIS A 182 -11.38 0.47 -9.04
C HIS A 182 -12.62 0.56 -9.96
N SER A 183 -13.48 1.56 -9.78
CA SER A 183 -14.63 1.84 -10.66
C SER A 183 -14.32 2.85 -11.78
N LEU A 184 -13.06 3.27 -11.95
CA LEU A 184 -12.70 4.17 -13.05
C LEU A 184 -12.59 3.40 -14.37
N PRO A 185 -13.09 3.92 -15.50
CA PRO A 185 -13.06 3.22 -16.79
C PRO A 185 -11.67 2.76 -17.26
N VAL A 186 -10.61 3.46 -16.83
CA VAL A 186 -9.22 3.06 -17.10
C VAL A 186 -8.86 1.68 -16.54
N VAL A 187 -9.54 1.21 -15.49
CA VAL A 187 -9.33 -0.12 -14.91
C VAL A 187 -9.62 -1.20 -15.95
N ALA A 188 -10.74 -1.10 -16.69
CA ALA A 188 -11.06 -2.01 -17.77
C ALA A 188 -9.99 -1.97 -18.87
N ALA A 189 -9.61 -0.76 -19.31
CA ALA A 189 -8.60 -0.58 -20.35
C ALA A 189 -7.23 -1.18 -19.95
N LEU A 190 -6.82 -1.04 -18.70
CA LEU A 190 -5.57 -1.62 -18.20
C LEU A 190 -5.65 -3.14 -18.06
N TRP A 191 -6.77 -3.72 -17.64
CA TRP A 191 -6.94 -5.18 -17.64
C TRP A 191 -6.93 -5.75 -19.06
N GLN A 192 -7.57 -5.08 -20.02
CA GLN A 192 -7.45 -5.44 -21.44
C GLN A 192 -5.99 -5.34 -21.91
N ARG A 193 -5.26 -4.30 -21.52
CA ARG A 193 -3.85 -4.17 -21.85
C ARG A 193 -3.00 -5.30 -21.26
N VAL A 194 -3.25 -5.69 -20.01
CA VAL A 194 -2.60 -6.85 -19.38
C VAL A 194 -2.87 -8.13 -20.16
N LYS A 195 -4.11 -8.35 -20.60
CA LYS A 195 -4.50 -9.48 -21.44
C LYS A 195 -3.77 -9.49 -22.78
N GLU A 196 -3.69 -8.35 -23.47
CA GLU A 196 -2.93 -8.21 -24.72
C GLU A 196 -1.44 -8.52 -24.54
N LEU A 197 -0.84 -8.00 -23.47
CA LEU A 197 0.56 -8.23 -23.14
C LEU A 197 0.85 -9.71 -22.87
N ALA A 198 -0.08 -10.42 -22.21
CA ALA A 198 0.03 -11.86 -21.94
C ALA A 198 0.11 -12.68 -23.24
N GLY A 199 -0.44 -12.15 -24.32
CA GLY A 199 -0.54 -12.81 -25.62
C GLY A 199 -1.61 -13.90 -25.63
N GLU A 200 -1.83 -14.48 -26.81
CA GLU A 200 -2.71 -15.65 -26.97
C GLU A 200 -2.25 -16.78 -26.03
N ASP A 201 -3.21 -17.34 -25.30
CA ASP A 201 -3.01 -18.43 -24.33
C ASP A 201 -1.95 -18.17 -23.25
N GLY A 202 -1.62 -16.91 -22.97
CA GLY A 202 -0.65 -16.55 -21.92
C GLY A 202 0.81 -16.82 -22.29
N ARG A 203 1.13 -16.97 -23.58
CA ARG A 203 2.47 -17.33 -24.06
C ARG A 203 3.61 -16.42 -23.57
N ASN A 204 3.32 -15.16 -23.24
CA ASN A 204 4.32 -14.20 -22.75
C ASN A 204 4.40 -14.14 -21.20
N ALA A 205 3.54 -14.86 -20.49
CA ALA A 205 3.41 -14.74 -19.03
C ALA A 205 4.67 -15.13 -18.25
N ALA A 206 5.56 -15.95 -18.85
CA ALA A 206 6.83 -16.34 -18.25
C ALA A 206 7.85 -15.19 -18.17
N ASP A 207 7.75 -14.18 -19.03
CA ASP A 207 8.67 -13.03 -19.07
C ASP A 207 8.25 -11.91 -18.10
N PHE A 208 7.14 -12.11 -17.39
CA PHE A 208 6.53 -11.08 -16.57
C PHE A 208 7.25 -10.94 -15.23
N PRO A 209 7.57 -9.71 -14.78
CA PRO A 209 8.20 -9.50 -13.48
C PRO A 209 7.31 -10.06 -12.34
N PRO A 210 7.85 -10.87 -11.41
CA PRO A 210 7.07 -11.41 -10.30
C PRO A 210 6.37 -10.34 -9.47
N ALA A 211 7.01 -9.18 -9.27
CA ALA A 211 6.42 -8.05 -8.55
C ALA A 211 5.15 -7.51 -9.23
N ALA A 212 5.14 -7.43 -10.57
CA ALA A 212 3.96 -7.01 -11.33
C ALA A 212 2.83 -8.03 -11.18
N LEU A 213 3.13 -9.33 -11.25
CA LEU A 213 2.13 -10.39 -11.04
C LEU A 213 1.52 -10.34 -9.64
N CYS A 214 2.33 -10.12 -8.60
CA CYS A 214 1.83 -9.95 -7.23
C CYS A 214 0.94 -8.71 -7.07
N GLN A 215 1.30 -7.59 -7.70
CA GLN A 215 0.47 -6.37 -7.70
C GLN A 215 -0.87 -6.60 -8.40
N LEU A 216 -0.86 -7.29 -9.55
CA LEU A 216 -2.09 -7.67 -10.25
C LEU A 216 -2.95 -8.62 -9.41
N TYR A 217 -2.34 -9.58 -8.71
CA TYR A 217 -3.06 -10.46 -7.79
C TYR A 217 -3.78 -9.68 -6.68
N GLN A 218 -3.08 -8.74 -6.04
CA GLN A 218 -3.68 -7.87 -5.02
C GLN A 218 -4.76 -6.94 -5.59
N ALA A 219 -4.57 -6.41 -6.80
CA ALA A 219 -5.56 -5.58 -7.47
C ALA A 219 -6.84 -6.38 -7.79
N ARG A 220 -6.69 -7.62 -8.28
CA ARG A 220 -7.80 -8.56 -8.48
C ARG A 220 -8.52 -8.87 -7.18
N TRP A 221 -7.79 -9.21 -6.12
CA TRP A 221 -8.39 -9.47 -4.81
C TRP A 221 -9.25 -8.30 -4.33
N ALA A 222 -8.74 -7.07 -4.43
CA ALA A 222 -9.51 -5.88 -4.08
C ALA A 222 -10.76 -5.70 -4.95
N LEU A 223 -10.69 -6.02 -6.24
CA LEU A 223 -11.82 -5.93 -7.15
C LEU A 223 -12.92 -6.95 -6.79
N CYS A 224 -12.53 -8.17 -6.42
CA CYS A 224 -13.44 -9.22 -5.96
C CYS A 224 -14.16 -8.84 -4.66
N GLU A 225 -13.41 -8.36 -3.66
CA GLU A 225 -13.94 -8.05 -2.32
C GLU A 225 -14.81 -6.79 -2.30
N GLU A 226 -14.50 -5.81 -3.15
CA GLU A 226 -15.17 -4.51 -3.12
C GLU A 226 -16.24 -4.34 -4.20
N GLY A 227 -16.49 -5.38 -5.02
CA GLY A 227 -17.58 -5.42 -6.00
C GLY A 227 -17.37 -4.44 -7.17
N GLY A 228 -16.19 -4.47 -7.79
CA GLY A 228 -15.87 -3.56 -8.88
C GLY A 228 -16.53 -3.91 -10.23
N GLU A 229 -16.81 -2.88 -11.03
CA GLU A 229 -17.54 -2.98 -12.31
C GLU A 229 -16.82 -3.82 -13.39
N TYR A 230 -15.51 -3.99 -13.29
CA TYR A 230 -14.66 -4.54 -14.36
C TYR A 230 -14.06 -5.90 -14.03
N ILE A 231 -14.80 -6.70 -13.26
CA ILE A 231 -14.35 -8.03 -12.82
C ILE A 231 -14.16 -8.99 -13.99
N ASP A 232 -14.99 -8.88 -15.04
CA ASP A 232 -14.92 -9.76 -16.22
C ASP A 232 -13.63 -9.52 -17.02
N GLU A 233 -13.23 -8.26 -17.23
CA GLU A 233 -11.97 -7.92 -17.88
C GLU A 233 -10.77 -8.39 -17.05
N CYS A 234 -10.86 -8.23 -15.73
CA CYS A 234 -9.87 -8.72 -14.79
C CYS A 234 -9.72 -10.25 -14.87
N ASP A 235 -10.82 -11.00 -14.82
CA ASP A 235 -10.79 -12.46 -14.87
C ASP A 235 -10.32 -12.98 -16.23
N ALA A 236 -10.71 -12.32 -17.32
CA ALA A 236 -10.21 -12.66 -18.66
C ALA A 236 -8.68 -12.48 -18.78
N ALA A 237 -8.10 -11.48 -18.12
CA ALA A 237 -6.66 -11.28 -18.08
C ALA A 237 -5.98 -12.26 -17.10
N ALA A 238 -6.55 -12.43 -15.90
CA ALA A 238 -6.02 -13.29 -14.85
C ALA A 238 -5.95 -14.76 -15.27
N ALA A 239 -6.91 -15.23 -16.09
CA ALA A 239 -6.92 -16.59 -16.63
C ALA A 239 -5.68 -16.92 -17.49
N LEU A 240 -4.99 -15.91 -18.04
CA LEU A 240 -3.79 -16.07 -18.86
C LEU A 240 -2.49 -16.00 -18.06
N LEU A 241 -2.56 -15.71 -16.75
CA LEU A 241 -1.41 -15.32 -15.95
C LEU A 241 -1.23 -16.21 -14.72
N PRO A 242 0.03 -16.53 -14.34
CA PRO A 242 0.32 -17.30 -13.15
C PRO A 242 0.27 -16.41 -11.89
N LEU A 243 -0.78 -15.61 -11.71
CA LEU A 243 -0.88 -14.61 -10.63
C LEU A 243 -0.75 -15.26 -9.25
N GLU A 244 -1.52 -16.32 -9.00
CA GLU A 244 -1.51 -17.04 -7.72
C GLU A 244 -0.18 -17.77 -7.49
N ALA A 245 0.39 -18.37 -8.54
CA ALA A 245 1.69 -19.04 -8.44
C ALA A 245 2.81 -18.04 -8.12
N ALA A 246 2.79 -16.85 -8.73
CA ALA A 246 3.74 -15.79 -8.42
C ALA A 246 3.57 -15.27 -6.99
N TRP A 247 2.32 -15.09 -6.54
CA TRP A 247 2.00 -14.69 -5.17
C TRP A 247 2.48 -15.71 -4.13
N ARG A 248 2.25 -17.01 -4.38
CA ARG A 248 2.69 -18.10 -3.50
C ARG A 248 4.20 -18.35 -3.52
N GLY A 249 4.85 -18.07 -4.66
CA GLY A 249 6.25 -18.39 -4.91
C GLY A 249 7.26 -17.63 -4.05
N ALA A 250 6.87 -16.48 -3.49
CA ALA A 250 7.67 -15.80 -2.47
C ALA A 250 7.41 -16.46 -1.10
N ILE A 251 8.34 -17.31 -0.65
CA ILE A 251 8.36 -17.81 0.72
C ILE A 251 9.33 -16.93 1.51
N PRO A 252 8.82 -15.98 2.33
CA PRO A 252 9.69 -15.17 3.16
C PRO A 252 10.34 -16.02 4.26
N VAL A 253 11.53 -15.62 4.67
CA VAL A 253 12.17 -16.17 5.87
C VAL A 253 11.56 -15.46 7.08
N PRO A 254 10.99 -16.19 8.06
CA PRO A 254 10.43 -15.55 9.24
C PRO A 254 11.46 -14.68 9.98
N SER A 255 11.09 -13.44 10.23
CA SER A 255 11.85 -12.45 10.99
C SER A 255 12.04 -12.88 12.46
N ALA A 256 13.03 -12.28 13.13
CA ALA A 256 13.24 -12.48 14.56
C ALA A 256 11.99 -12.09 15.37
N LEU A 257 11.34 -10.97 15.00
CA LEU A 257 10.10 -10.51 15.62
C LEU A 257 8.98 -11.55 15.50
N GLN A 258 8.73 -12.09 14.30
CA GLN A 258 7.72 -13.14 14.10
C GLN A 258 8.01 -14.38 14.96
N LYS A 259 9.27 -14.81 15.06
CA LYS A 259 9.67 -15.95 15.89
C LYS A 259 9.39 -15.72 17.38
N GLU A 260 9.80 -14.57 17.91
CA GLU A 260 9.54 -14.19 19.31
C GLU A 260 8.04 -14.12 19.61
N VAL A 261 7.27 -13.52 18.71
CA VAL A 261 5.81 -13.39 18.86
C VAL A 261 5.13 -14.75 18.85
N VAL A 262 5.55 -15.66 17.97
CA VAL A 262 5.01 -17.03 17.91
C VAL A 262 5.34 -17.85 19.15
N GLU A 263 6.56 -17.74 19.68
CA GLU A 263 6.92 -18.40 20.94
C GLU A 263 6.03 -17.92 22.09
N GLY A 264 5.84 -16.61 22.22
CA GLY A 264 4.94 -16.03 23.21
C GLY A 264 3.48 -16.45 23.01
N ALA A 265 2.99 -16.47 21.76
CA ALA A 265 1.63 -16.89 21.44
C ALA A 265 1.38 -18.37 21.79
N ARG A 266 2.34 -19.26 21.48
CA ARG A 266 2.29 -20.68 21.85
C ARG A 266 2.22 -20.86 23.37
N ALA A 267 3.08 -20.15 24.11
CA ALA A 267 3.11 -20.20 25.57
C ALA A 267 1.81 -19.69 26.20
N LEU A 268 1.25 -18.60 25.67
CA LEU A 268 0.02 -17.99 26.18
C LEU A 268 -1.23 -18.82 25.91
N LEU A 269 -1.36 -19.34 24.70
CA LEU A 269 -2.60 -19.97 24.22
C LEU A 269 -2.61 -21.48 24.38
N GLY A 270 -1.44 -22.12 24.52
CA GLY A 270 -1.30 -23.58 24.45
C GLY A 270 -1.76 -24.14 23.10
N ALA A 271 -1.66 -23.35 22.03
CA ALA A 271 -2.18 -23.63 20.71
C ALA A 271 -1.06 -23.87 19.68
N GLU A 272 -1.35 -24.67 18.66
CA GLU A 272 -0.45 -24.83 17.52
C GLU A 272 -0.37 -23.50 16.75
N CYS A 273 0.86 -23.06 16.47
CA CYS A 273 1.14 -21.86 15.71
C CYS A 273 2.07 -22.19 14.54
N GLU A 274 1.65 -21.85 13.33
CA GLU A 274 2.36 -22.09 12.08
C GLU A 274 2.82 -20.74 11.51
N LEU A 275 4.12 -20.58 11.28
CA LEU A 275 4.69 -19.37 10.67
C LEU A 275 4.54 -19.41 9.15
N GLU A 276 4.25 -18.26 8.54
CA GLU A 276 4.18 -18.11 7.07
C GLU A 276 3.18 -19.07 6.43
N ALA A 277 2.07 -19.30 7.12
CA ALA A 277 1.07 -20.32 6.78
C ALA A 277 0.26 -19.90 5.56
N GLN A 278 0.12 -20.81 4.60
CA GLN A 278 -0.77 -20.62 3.45
C GLN A 278 -2.21 -20.93 3.86
N VAL A 279 -3.12 -19.99 3.63
CA VAL A 279 -4.55 -20.11 3.91
C VAL A 279 -5.36 -19.69 2.70
N GLU A 280 -6.60 -20.18 2.64
CA GLU A 280 -7.60 -19.75 1.66
C GLU A 280 -8.65 -18.89 2.39
N LEU A 281 -8.91 -17.70 1.84
CA LEU A 281 -9.86 -16.72 2.34
C LEU A 281 -11.00 -16.50 1.32
N GLY A 282 -12.13 -15.97 1.75
CA GLY A 282 -13.39 -15.91 1.00
C GLY A 282 -14.24 -17.20 1.07
N GLY A 283 -15.36 -17.21 0.34
CA GLY A 283 -16.26 -18.36 0.16
C GLY A 283 -16.87 -18.43 -1.24
N GLY A 284 -17.04 -19.64 -1.79
CA GLY A 284 -17.45 -19.83 -3.19
C GLY A 284 -16.27 -19.67 -4.17
N GLY A 285 -16.51 -19.76 -5.49
CA GLY A 285 -15.49 -19.84 -6.56
C GLY A 285 -14.53 -18.65 -6.73
N ALA A 286 -14.39 -17.79 -5.72
CA ALA A 286 -13.52 -16.62 -5.65
C ALA A 286 -12.53 -16.69 -4.48
N ALA A 287 -12.21 -17.89 -3.96
CA ALA A 287 -11.25 -18.06 -2.88
C ALA A 287 -9.88 -17.41 -3.21
N ILE A 288 -9.30 -16.72 -2.24
CA ILE A 288 -8.03 -16.04 -2.35
C ILE A 288 -7.00 -16.74 -1.47
N SER A 289 -5.89 -17.10 -2.10
CA SER A 289 -4.76 -17.67 -1.43
C SER A 289 -3.93 -16.58 -0.75
N TYR A 290 -3.80 -16.69 0.55
CA TYR A 290 -3.10 -15.71 1.38
C TYR A 290 -2.04 -16.39 2.25
N ARG A 291 -0.88 -15.75 2.40
CA ARG A 291 0.16 -16.19 3.33
C ARG A 291 0.11 -15.31 4.56
N ALA A 292 -0.33 -15.88 5.69
CA ALA A 292 -0.37 -15.18 6.97
C ALA A 292 0.96 -15.32 7.70
N ASP A 293 1.40 -14.27 8.39
CA ASP A 293 2.63 -14.31 9.20
C ASP A 293 2.55 -15.44 10.24
N VAL A 294 1.41 -15.57 10.90
CA VAL A 294 1.12 -16.65 11.85
C VAL A 294 -0.32 -17.13 11.72
N LEU A 295 -0.50 -18.43 11.53
CA LEU A 295 -1.78 -19.12 11.74
C LEU A 295 -1.78 -19.78 13.12
N VAL A 296 -2.75 -19.42 13.96
CA VAL A 296 -2.98 -20.03 15.27
C VAL A 296 -4.22 -20.91 15.23
N ARG A 297 -4.06 -22.19 15.55
CA ARG A 297 -5.16 -23.17 15.62
C ARG A 297 -5.63 -23.31 17.06
N LEU A 298 -6.74 -22.65 17.38
CA LEU A 298 -7.29 -22.60 18.73
C LEU A 298 -8.11 -23.86 19.03
N PRO A 299 -8.30 -24.22 20.31
CA PRO A 299 -9.25 -25.25 20.70
C PRO A 299 -10.66 -24.94 20.17
N GLY A 300 -11.41 -25.97 19.76
CA GLY A 300 -12.79 -25.79 19.30
C GLY A 300 -12.95 -25.49 17.80
N ALA A 301 -11.92 -25.77 16.99
CA ALA A 301 -11.87 -25.52 15.53
C ALA A 301 -11.77 -24.04 15.11
N ASP A 302 -11.63 -23.13 16.07
CA ASP A 302 -11.37 -21.71 15.82
C ASP A 302 -9.97 -21.51 15.22
N LYS A 303 -9.87 -20.58 14.27
CA LYS A 303 -8.60 -20.22 13.63
C LYS A 303 -8.38 -18.72 13.73
N LEU A 304 -7.16 -18.34 14.06
CA LEU A 304 -6.74 -16.94 14.17
C LEU A 304 -5.57 -16.68 13.23
N LEU A 305 -5.71 -15.67 12.37
CA LEU A 305 -4.62 -15.12 11.57
C LEU A 305 -4.03 -13.94 12.34
N LEU A 306 -2.72 -14.00 12.60
CA LEU A 306 -1.98 -12.96 13.29
C LEU A 306 -0.94 -12.39 12.33
N GLU A 307 -1.09 -11.11 11.98
CA GLU A 307 -0.11 -10.31 11.25
C GLU A 307 0.90 -9.70 12.24
N VAL A 308 2.18 -9.69 11.90
CA VAL A 308 3.30 -9.19 12.71
C VAL A 308 4.02 -8.08 11.93
N ASP A 309 3.57 -6.85 12.14
CA ASP A 309 4.01 -5.71 11.36
C ASP A 309 5.33 -5.13 11.86
N GLY A 310 6.42 -5.47 11.17
CA GLY A 310 7.74 -4.81 11.29
C GLY A 310 7.74 -3.32 10.88
N PRO A 311 8.85 -2.59 11.14
CA PRO A 311 9.00 -1.17 10.76
C PRO A 311 8.77 -0.88 9.27
N SER A 312 9.02 -1.87 8.42
CA SER A 312 8.83 -1.81 6.97
C SER A 312 7.40 -1.56 6.51
N HIS A 313 6.41 -1.87 7.36
CA HIS A 313 5.00 -1.73 7.07
C HIS A 313 4.49 -0.30 7.30
N PHE A 314 5.33 0.57 7.87
CA PHE A 314 4.96 1.93 8.25
C PHE A 314 5.81 2.98 7.55
N LEU A 315 5.21 4.15 7.38
CA LEU A 315 5.87 5.32 6.83
C LEU A 315 6.70 6.02 7.92
N ARG A 316 7.95 6.29 7.60
CA ARG A 316 8.88 7.16 8.33
C ARG A 316 8.50 8.64 8.16
N PRO A 317 8.93 9.52 9.07
CA PRO A 317 9.68 9.23 10.28
C PRO A 317 8.81 8.79 11.47
N SER A 318 7.48 8.96 11.42
CA SER A 318 6.62 8.71 12.59
C SER A 318 6.42 7.22 12.89
N LEU A 319 6.48 6.34 11.87
CA LEU A 319 6.17 4.91 11.97
C LEU A 319 4.74 4.63 12.49
N VAL A 320 3.86 5.64 12.43
CA VAL A 320 2.45 5.53 12.84
C VAL A 320 1.59 5.11 11.67
N SER A 321 1.73 5.80 10.53
CA SER A 321 0.89 5.56 9.36
C SER A 321 1.37 4.33 8.59
N PRO A 322 0.50 3.37 8.25
CA PRO A 322 0.87 2.25 7.40
C PRO A 322 1.19 2.74 5.97
N THR A 323 2.01 1.97 5.26
CA THR A 323 2.13 2.12 3.80
C THR A 323 0.82 1.76 3.10
N GLY A 324 0.67 2.18 1.84
CA GLY A 324 -0.44 1.75 0.99
C GLY A 324 -0.61 0.23 0.89
N ALA A 325 0.50 -0.51 0.82
CA ALA A 325 0.49 -1.98 0.77
C ALA A 325 -0.06 -2.60 2.06
N THR A 326 0.42 -2.13 3.22
CA THR A 326 -0.07 -2.57 4.53
C THR A 326 -1.54 -2.22 4.70
N ALA A 327 -1.94 -0.99 4.35
CA ALA A 327 -3.33 -0.55 4.44
C ALA A 327 -4.26 -1.33 3.49
N LEU A 328 -3.79 -1.65 2.28
CA LEU A 328 -4.51 -2.50 1.33
C LEU A 328 -4.69 -3.91 1.92
N ARG A 329 -3.60 -4.56 2.33
CA ARG A 329 -3.63 -5.89 2.97
C ARG A 329 -4.61 -5.92 4.13
N ASP A 330 -4.50 -4.96 5.04
CA ASP A 330 -5.34 -4.92 6.24
C ASP A 330 -6.82 -4.85 5.89
N ARG A 331 -7.17 -3.98 4.94
CA ARG A 331 -8.54 -3.83 4.47
C ARG A 331 -9.08 -5.09 3.81
N LEU A 332 -8.27 -5.77 2.99
CA LEU A 332 -8.70 -7.00 2.30
C LEU A 332 -8.85 -8.15 3.29
N LEU A 333 -7.92 -8.30 4.23
CA LEU A 333 -8.05 -9.29 5.30
C LEU A 333 -9.28 -9.05 6.16
N ASP A 334 -9.60 -7.79 6.50
CA ASP A 334 -10.81 -7.47 7.26
C ASP A 334 -12.10 -7.88 6.54
N ALA A 335 -12.12 -7.84 5.21
CA ALA A 335 -13.25 -8.29 4.40
C ALA A 335 -13.29 -9.83 4.35
N SER A 336 -12.21 -10.46 3.85
CA SER A 336 -12.21 -11.90 3.56
C SER A 336 -12.25 -12.78 4.82
N THR A 337 -11.68 -12.34 5.95
CA THR A 337 -11.69 -13.16 7.18
C THR A 337 -13.08 -13.26 7.80
N ARG A 338 -13.95 -12.25 7.62
CA ARG A 338 -15.34 -12.28 8.10
C ARG A 338 -16.15 -13.38 7.44
N GLU A 339 -15.87 -13.68 6.17
CA GLU A 339 -16.58 -14.68 5.39
C GLU A 339 -16.04 -16.10 5.63
N SER A 340 -14.75 -16.23 5.89
CA SER A 340 -14.07 -17.52 6.04
C SER A 340 -14.01 -18.08 7.47
N GLY A 341 -14.57 -17.37 8.45
CA GLY A 341 -14.57 -17.80 9.86
C GLY A 341 -13.19 -17.73 10.53
N TYR A 342 -12.24 -16.99 9.96
CA TYR A 342 -10.99 -16.69 10.64
C TYR A 342 -11.18 -15.46 11.54
N ARG A 343 -10.65 -15.54 12.75
CA ARG A 343 -10.44 -14.34 13.56
C ARG A 343 -9.14 -13.69 13.11
N ARG A 344 -9.08 -12.37 13.15
CA ARG A 344 -7.90 -11.60 12.76
C ARG A 344 -7.31 -10.85 13.97
N ALA A 345 -5.99 -10.83 14.06
CA ALA A 345 -5.22 -9.96 14.94
C ALA A 345 -4.03 -9.39 14.18
N ALA A 346 -3.52 -8.26 14.66
CA ALA A 346 -2.27 -7.68 14.18
C ALA A 346 -1.45 -7.18 15.38
N LEU A 347 -0.14 -7.40 15.33
CA LEU A 347 0.80 -6.95 16.32
C LEU A 347 1.85 -6.05 15.67
N ARG A 348 2.01 -4.85 16.20
CA ARG A 348 2.98 -3.89 15.69
C ARG A 348 4.33 -4.03 16.39
N PHE A 349 5.41 -3.83 15.64
CA PHE A 349 6.76 -3.85 16.19
C PHE A 349 7.00 -2.81 17.28
N ASP A 350 6.43 -1.60 17.17
CA ASP A 350 6.67 -0.51 18.12
C ASP A 350 6.03 -0.82 19.48
N ALA A 351 4.83 -1.40 19.47
CA ALA A 351 4.19 -1.91 20.67
C ALA A 351 5.02 -3.04 21.30
N TRP A 352 5.57 -3.95 20.49
CA TRP A 352 6.45 -5.02 20.97
C TRP A 352 7.75 -4.47 21.57
N ASP A 353 8.42 -3.57 20.87
CA ASP A 353 9.71 -2.99 21.28
C ASP A 353 9.57 -2.13 22.55
N SER A 354 8.43 -1.44 22.72
CA SER A 354 8.12 -0.66 23.92
C SER A 354 8.04 -1.48 25.21
N THR A 355 7.95 -2.81 25.12
CA THR A 355 8.02 -3.69 26.29
C THR A 355 9.45 -3.82 26.85
N CYS A 356 10.46 -3.41 26.08
CA CYS A 356 11.88 -3.50 26.43
C CYS A 356 12.31 -4.91 26.91
N GLY A 357 11.68 -5.96 26.38
CA GLY A 357 11.97 -7.35 26.74
C GLY A 357 11.28 -7.85 28.01
N ASP A 358 10.48 -7.02 28.68
CA ASP A 358 9.75 -7.45 29.88
C ASP A 358 8.71 -8.53 29.56
N VAL A 359 8.84 -9.68 30.23
CA VAL A 359 8.05 -10.88 29.95
C VAL A 359 6.57 -10.64 30.26
N ALA A 360 6.27 -9.98 31.38
CA ALA A 360 4.89 -9.71 31.79
C ALA A 360 4.19 -8.71 30.85
N ALA A 361 4.91 -7.67 30.41
CA ALA A 361 4.42 -6.71 29.44
C ALA A 361 4.18 -7.33 28.06
N ARG A 362 5.08 -8.20 27.58
CA ARG A 362 4.90 -8.97 26.34
C ARG A 362 3.68 -9.89 26.42
N GLU A 363 3.54 -10.62 27.52
CA GLU A 363 2.37 -11.47 27.75
C GLU A 363 1.07 -10.64 27.77
N ALA A 364 1.04 -9.51 28.46
CA ALA A 364 -0.11 -8.62 28.50
C ALA A 364 -0.48 -8.06 27.12
N LEU A 365 0.52 -7.71 26.31
CA LEU A 365 0.33 -7.27 24.93
C LEU A 365 -0.27 -8.38 24.06
N LEU A 366 0.25 -9.61 24.16
CA LEU A 366 -0.29 -10.78 23.46
C LEU A 366 -1.70 -11.11 23.93
N ARG A 367 -2.00 -11.04 25.22
CA ARG A 367 -3.36 -11.23 25.76
C ARG A 367 -4.34 -10.27 25.12
N ARG A 368 -3.98 -8.98 25.04
CA ARG A 368 -4.81 -7.95 24.41
C ARG A 368 -5.03 -8.19 22.91
N ALA A 369 -4.02 -8.70 22.21
CA ALA A 369 -4.09 -8.92 20.77
C ALA A 369 -4.83 -10.22 20.39
N LEU A 370 -4.60 -11.31 21.15
CA LEU A 370 -4.96 -12.65 20.72
C LEU A 370 -6.22 -13.20 21.39
N LEU A 371 -6.58 -12.70 22.58
CA LEU A 371 -7.78 -13.13 23.29
C LEU A 371 -8.97 -12.23 22.90
N PRO A 372 -10.18 -12.80 22.78
CA PRO A 372 -11.37 -11.99 22.62
C PRO A 372 -11.52 -11.01 23.80
N SER A 373 -11.91 -9.76 23.53
CA SER A 373 -12.30 -8.85 24.60
C SER A 373 -13.45 -9.47 25.39
N PRO A 374 -13.45 -9.36 26.74
CA PRO A 374 -14.61 -9.76 27.51
C PRO A 374 -15.80 -8.99 26.94
N ALA A 375 -16.84 -9.72 26.52
CA ALA A 375 -18.04 -9.11 26.00
C ALA A 375 -18.52 -8.08 27.04
N THR A 376 -18.54 -6.80 26.67
CA THR A 376 -19.48 -5.89 27.33
C THR A 376 -20.84 -6.52 27.07
N GLU A 377 -21.46 -7.07 28.12
CA GLU A 377 -22.86 -7.47 28.06
C GLU A 377 -23.61 -6.33 27.35
N PRO A 378 -24.37 -6.61 26.28
CA PRO A 378 -25.24 -5.60 25.72
C PRO A 378 -26.09 -5.09 26.89
N PRO A 379 -26.23 -3.76 27.08
CA PRO A 379 -26.98 -3.24 28.20
C PRO A 379 -28.33 -3.93 28.21
N THR A 380 -28.62 -4.63 29.30
CA THR A 380 -29.88 -5.31 29.48
C THR A 380 -30.95 -4.26 29.28
N VAL A 381 -31.62 -4.28 28.13
CA VAL A 381 -32.78 -3.44 27.89
C VAL A 381 -33.85 -3.99 28.81
N GLN A 382 -33.89 -3.46 30.04
CA GLN A 382 -35.09 -3.50 30.84
C GLN A 382 -36.15 -2.76 30.03
N ARG A 383 -36.95 -3.51 29.28
CA ARG A 383 -38.19 -3.02 28.70
C ARG A 383 -39.09 -2.63 29.85
N SER A 384 -39.03 -1.37 30.26
CA SER A 384 -40.07 -0.75 31.08
C SER A 384 -41.36 -0.76 30.25
N ALA A 385 -42.38 -1.45 30.75
CA ALA A 385 -43.66 -1.67 30.08
C ALA A 385 -44.55 -0.41 30.03
N SER A 386 -44.00 0.76 29.70
CA SER A 386 -44.69 2.04 29.83
C SER A 386 -44.75 2.90 28.57
N SER A 387 -44.27 2.44 27.39
CA SER A 387 -44.30 3.25 26.16
C SER A 387 -45.16 2.70 25.00
N LEU A 388 -45.98 1.66 25.20
CA LEU A 388 -46.84 1.08 24.14
C LEU A 388 -48.24 1.75 23.99
N ARG A 389 -48.39 3.03 24.35
CA ARG A 389 -49.63 3.78 24.09
C ARG A 389 -49.38 5.24 23.75
N ALA A 390 -48.82 5.50 22.57
CA ALA A 390 -49.12 6.70 21.79
C ALA A 390 -48.67 6.42 20.35
N GLU A 391 -49.35 7.00 19.37
CA GLU A 391 -49.07 6.90 17.92
C GLU A 391 -49.65 5.66 17.20
N ALA A 392 -50.97 5.51 17.31
CA ALA A 392 -51.81 4.94 16.25
C ALA A 392 -52.92 5.94 15.90
N ALA A 393 -52.60 6.94 15.09
CA ALA A 393 -53.45 7.91 14.38
C ALA A 393 -52.49 9.02 13.93
N THR A 394 -52.29 9.42 12.68
CA THR A 394 -53.19 9.59 11.54
C THR A 394 -52.29 10.07 10.39
N PHE A 395 -52.27 9.41 9.23
CA PHE A 395 -52.02 10.13 7.97
C PHE A 395 -52.61 9.36 6.77
N VAL A 396 -53.61 9.98 6.15
CA VAL A 396 -54.29 9.54 4.92
C VAL A 396 -53.69 10.34 3.75
N PRO A 397 -53.40 9.73 2.58
CA PRO A 397 -52.79 10.44 1.46
C PRO A 397 -53.85 11.19 0.64
N SER A 398 -53.64 12.49 0.41
CA SER A 398 -54.50 13.29 -0.48
C SER A 398 -53.92 13.34 -1.90
N VAL A 399 -54.66 12.70 -2.81
CA VAL A 399 -54.53 12.78 -4.26
C VAL A 399 -55.03 14.14 -4.75
N ARG A 400 -54.24 14.87 -5.53
CA ARG A 400 -54.73 16.00 -6.35
C ARG A 400 -54.83 15.58 -7.81
N ARG A 401 -56.07 15.54 -8.33
CA ARG A 401 -56.38 15.64 -9.76
C ARG A 401 -56.91 17.04 -10.06
N THR A 402 -56.28 17.66 -11.05
CA THR A 402 -56.79 18.60 -12.07
C THR A 402 -58.18 19.22 -11.91
N GLN A 403 -58.21 20.56 -12.00
CA GLN A 403 -59.02 21.29 -12.97
C GLN A 403 -58.10 22.21 -13.77
#